data_AF-A0A2D5C8L2-F1
#
_entry.id   AF-A0A2D5C8L2-F1
#
_cell.length_a   1.000
_cell.length_b   1.000
_cell.length_c   1.000
_cell.angle_alpha   90.00
_cell.angle_beta   90.00
_cell.angle_gamma   90.00
#
_symmetry.space_group_name_H-M   'P 1'
#
loop_
_entity.id
_entity.type
_entity.pdbx_description
1 polymer ?
#
loop_
_entity_poly.entity_id
_entity_poly.type
_entity_poly.pdbx_seq_one_letter_code
_entity_poly.pdbx_strand_id
1 'polypeptide(L)'
;MKKFFTQPIGDLSRQNALTFLVINVVFIGVEFSGSTALDAVDNLLNFFWGFSLISIIIAGYYLAEGYVPEYWKAATTVLATVIIFGTFLEITQVEDGFLPMYFFWAFNSLIYSLTLRGTGIFRPIYENITVLGAFIITIGSSADIFFGYELPEDFQIIGLVGWLLLVVGTSLGNYFAWGDKMSSST
;
A
#
# COMPACT_ATOMS: atom_id res chain seq x y z
N MET A 1 -20.21 -11.35 -10.23
CA MET A 1 -20.17 -10.63 -8.94
C MET A 1 -20.09 -11.55 -7.72
N LYS A 2 -20.84 -12.66 -7.59
CA LYS A 2 -20.70 -13.58 -6.45
C LYS A 2 -19.26 -14.13 -6.28
N LYS A 3 -18.63 -14.57 -7.38
CA LYS A 3 -17.22 -15.00 -7.39
C LYS A 3 -16.22 -13.91 -6.99
N PHE A 4 -16.53 -12.62 -7.13
CA PHE A 4 -15.61 -11.54 -6.76
C PHE A 4 -15.49 -11.40 -5.23
N PHE A 5 -16.60 -11.61 -4.52
CA PHE A 5 -16.64 -11.59 -3.04
C PHE A 5 -16.34 -12.95 -2.39
N THR A 6 -16.33 -14.04 -3.17
CA THR A 6 -16.06 -15.41 -2.69
C THR A 6 -14.83 -16.03 -3.34
N GLN A 7 -13.98 -15.25 -4.01
CA GLN A 7 -12.75 -15.77 -4.59
C GLN A 7 -11.74 -16.12 -3.49
N PRO A 8 -10.86 -17.12 -3.73
CA PRO A 8 -9.77 -17.41 -2.83
C PRO A 8 -8.96 -16.14 -2.54
N ILE A 9 -8.53 -15.99 -1.28
CA ILE A 9 -7.86 -14.78 -0.81
C ILE A 9 -6.57 -14.48 -1.58
N GLY A 10 -5.88 -15.51 -2.08
CA GLY A 10 -4.69 -15.36 -2.93
C GLY A 10 -5.02 -14.73 -4.29
N ASP A 11 -6.10 -15.17 -4.95
CA ASP A 11 -6.55 -14.60 -6.23
C ASP A 11 -7.04 -13.16 -6.06
N LEU A 12 -7.79 -12.90 -4.97
CA LEU A 12 -8.20 -11.54 -4.58
C LEU A 12 -6.98 -10.63 -4.42
N SER A 13 -5.99 -11.07 -3.65
CA SER A 13 -4.80 -10.28 -3.36
C SER A 13 -3.99 -9.99 -4.63
N ARG A 14 -3.80 -10.98 -5.51
CA ARG A 14 -3.07 -10.80 -6.77
C ARG A 14 -3.76 -9.83 -7.72
N GLN A 15 -5.07 -9.93 -7.87
CA GLN A 15 -5.83 -8.98 -8.70
C GLN A 15 -5.72 -7.57 -8.14
N ASN A 16 -5.93 -7.40 -6.83
CA ASN A 16 -5.83 -6.09 -6.19
C ASN A 16 -4.41 -5.52 -6.19
N ALA A 17 -3.38 -6.37 -6.11
CA ALA A 17 -1.99 -5.94 -6.26
C ALA A 17 -1.72 -5.30 -7.63
N LEU A 18 -2.24 -5.89 -8.70
CA LEU A 18 -2.12 -5.30 -10.05
C LEU A 18 -2.99 -4.05 -10.20
N THR A 19 -4.22 -4.07 -9.70
CA THR A 19 -5.11 -2.89 -9.71
C THR A 19 -4.44 -1.72 -8.99
N PHE A 20 -3.89 -1.95 -7.80
CA PHE A 20 -3.18 -0.95 -7.02
C PHE A 20 -2.00 -0.36 -7.79
N LEU A 21 -1.19 -1.20 -8.44
CA LEU A 21 -0.07 -0.74 -9.26
C LEU A 21 -0.54 0.12 -10.44
N VAL A 22 -1.55 -0.35 -11.18
CA VAL A 22 -2.09 0.37 -12.35
C VAL A 22 -2.64 1.73 -11.94
N ILE A 23 -3.39 1.82 -10.85
CA ILE A 23 -3.95 3.09 -10.38
C ILE A 23 -2.83 4.08 -10.02
N ASN A 24 -1.79 3.63 -9.32
CA ASN A 24 -0.64 4.50 -9.03
C ASN A 24 0.07 4.98 -10.30
N VAL A 25 0.24 4.11 -11.31
CA VAL A 25 0.81 4.51 -12.62
C VAL A 25 -0.08 5.54 -13.32
N VAL A 26 -1.41 5.39 -13.25
CA VAL A 26 -2.36 6.36 -13.79
C VAL A 26 -2.24 7.70 -13.07
N PHE A 27 -2.22 7.72 -11.73
CA PHE A 27 -2.06 8.97 -10.97
C PHE A 27 -0.76 9.69 -11.32
N ILE A 28 0.36 8.96 -11.41
CA ILE A 28 1.63 9.53 -11.84
C ILE A 28 1.53 10.13 -13.25
N GLY A 29 0.89 9.42 -14.18
CA GLY A 29 0.69 9.90 -15.55
C GLY A 29 -0.18 11.16 -15.64
N VAL A 30 -1.23 11.23 -14.83
CA VAL A 30 -2.11 12.41 -14.72
C VAL A 30 -1.32 13.60 -14.16
N GLU A 31 -0.62 13.40 -13.04
CA GLU A 31 0.23 14.42 -12.39
C GLU A 31 1.25 15.01 -13.37
N PHE A 32 2.00 14.16 -14.09
CA PHE A 32 2.99 14.60 -15.07
C PHE A 32 2.38 15.24 -16.32
N SER A 33 1.14 14.90 -16.67
CA SER A 33 0.48 15.47 -17.85
C SER A 33 -0.04 16.89 -17.60
N GLY A 34 -0.15 17.32 -16.34
CA GLY A 34 -0.81 18.58 -15.96
C GLY A 34 -2.30 18.62 -16.35
N SER A 35 -2.88 17.47 -16.69
CA SER A 35 -4.30 17.33 -17.01
C SER A 35 -5.10 17.27 -15.72
N THR A 36 -6.14 18.08 -15.61
CA THR A 36 -7.19 17.84 -14.62
C THR A 36 -8.02 16.67 -15.11
N ALA A 37 -8.01 15.54 -14.41
CA ALA A 37 -9.04 14.54 -14.64
C ALA A 37 -10.40 15.10 -14.16
N LEU A 38 -11.50 14.49 -14.62
CA LEU A 38 -12.82 14.84 -14.09
C LEU A 38 -12.84 14.45 -12.61
N ASP A 39 -13.19 15.36 -11.69
CA ASP A 39 -13.21 15.11 -10.23
C ASP A 39 -13.91 13.80 -9.85
N ALA A 40 -14.98 13.44 -10.57
CA ALA A 40 -15.71 12.18 -10.36
C ALA A 40 -14.89 10.93 -10.70
N VAL A 41 -14.02 11.00 -11.71
CA VAL A 41 -13.12 9.92 -12.12
C VAL A 41 -11.97 9.78 -11.11
N ASP A 42 -11.39 10.89 -10.65
CA ASP A 42 -10.31 10.87 -9.64
C ASP A 42 -10.82 10.31 -8.32
N ASN A 43 -11.99 10.74 -7.87
CA ASN A 43 -12.63 10.19 -6.68
C ASN A 43 -12.91 8.69 -6.79
N LEU A 44 -13.32 8.22 -7.97
CA LEU A 44 -13.53 6.79 -8.22
C LEU A 44 -12.19 6.01 -8.22
N LEU A 45 -11.14 6.56 -8.81
CA LEU A 45 -9.80 5.95 -8.79
C LEU A 45 -9.22 5.91 -7.38
N ASN A 46 -9.41 6.96 -6.57
CA ASN A 46 -9.03 6.99 -5.16
C ASN A 46 -9.76 5.91 -4.36
N PHE A 47 -11.06 5.74 -4.60
CA PHE A 47 -11.81 4.64 -3.99
C PHE A 47 -11.23 3.27 -4.33
N PHE A 48 -10.92 3.03 -5.62
CA PHE A 48 -10.29 1.77 -6.03
C PHE A 48 -8.85 1.62 -5.51
N TRP A 49 -8.11 2.70 -5.35
CA TRP A 49 -6.78 2.71 -4.73
C TRP A 49 -6.87 2.21 -3.29
N GLY A 50 -7.75 2.81 -2.48
CA GLY A 50 -7.96 2.41 -1.08
C GLY A 50 -8.47 0.96 -0.98
N PHE A 51 -9.46 0.59 -1.80
CA PHE A 51 -10.03 -0.76 -1.80
C PHE A 51 -9.02 -1.84 -2.21
N SER A 52 -8.18 -1.55 -3.19
CA SER A 52 -7.13 -2.49 -3.61
C SER A 52 -6.06 -2.62 -2.52
N LEU A 53 -5.66 -1.52 -1.89
CA LEU A 53 -4.67 -1.52 -0.82
C LEU A 53 -5.14 -2.31 0.42
N ILE A 54 -6.38 -2.11 0.89
CA ILE A 54 -6.89 -2.87 2.03
C ILE A 54 -6.96 -4.37 1.76
N SER A 55 -7.26 -4.75 0.51
CA SER A 55 -7.36 -6.15 0.10
C SER A 55 -5.99 -6.81 0.16
N ILE A 56 -4.94 -6.08 -0.25
CA ILE A 56 -3.54 -6.51 -0.13
C ILE A 56 -3.15 -6.67 1.33
N ILE A 57 -3.46 -5.68 2.17
CA ILE A 57 -3.10 -5.66 3.59
C ILE A 57 -3.77 -6.81 4.35
N ILE A 58 -5.09 -6.98 4.22
CA ILE A 58 -5.83 -8.07 4.88
C ILE A 58 -5.31 -9.43 4.42
N ALA A 59 -5.04 -9.60 3.13
CA ALA A 59 -4.46 -10.82 2.61
C ALA A 59 -3.03 -11.07 3.11
N GLY A 60 -2.24 -10.00 3.31
CA GLY A 60 -0.87 -10.08 3.81
C GLY A 60 -0.75 -10.87 5.12
N TYR A 61 -1.69 -10.70 6.06
CA TYR A 61 -1.71 -11.52 7.29
C TYR A 61 -1.66 -13.02 7.00
N TYR A 62 -2.42 -13.50 6.02
CA TYR A 62 -2.47 -14.93 5.68
C TYR A 62 -1.22 -15.42 4.95
N LEU A 63 -0.39 -14.54 4.39
CA LEU A 63 0.97 -14.92 3.98
C LEU A 63 1.88 -15.13 5.20
N ALA A 64 1.68 -14.31 6.24
CA ALA A 64 2.52 -14.23 7.43
C ALA A 64 2.07 -15.13 8.60
N GLU A 65 0.89 -15.76 8.53
CA GLU A 65 0.21 -16.40 9.68
C GLU A 65 1.04 -17.43 10.46
N GLY A 66 2.03 -18.07 9.81
CA GLY A 66 2.97 -19.01 10.46
C GLY A 66 4.19 -18.37 11.13
N TYR A 67 4.38 -17.06 10.95
CA TYR A 67 5.57 -16.30 11.35
C TYR A 67 5.26 -15.17 12.34
N VAL A 68 3.98 -14.83 12.52
CA VAL A 68 3.55 -13.73 13.38
C VAL A 68 2.48 -14.18 14.37
N PRO A 69 2.39 -13.56 15.56
CA PRO A 69 1.34 -13.86 16.52
C PRO A 69 -0.06 -13.56 15.99
N GLU A 70 -1.08 -14.27 16.50
CA GLU A 70 -2.48 -14.15 16.05
C GLU A 70 -3.05 -12.72 16.15
N TYR A 71 -2.61 -11.92 17.13
CA TYR A 71 -3.07 -10.53 17.29
C TYR A 71 -2.74 -9.64 16.09
N TRP A 72 -1.78 -10.03 15.23
CA TRP A 72 -1.48 -9.32 13.99
C TRP A 72 -2.66 -9.30 13.02
N LYS A 73 -3.55 -10.30 13.08
CA LYS A 73 -4.79 -10.31 12.30
C LYS A 73 -5.66 -9.10 12.62
N ALA A 74 -5.80 -8.79 13.92
CA ALA A 74 -6.55 -7.64 14.39
C ALA A 74 -5.83 -6.33 14.01
N ALA A 75 -4.52 -6.26 14.22
CA ALA A 75 -3.72 -5.08 13.84
C ALA A 75 -3.81 -4.74 12.34
N THR A 76 -3.76 -5.77 11.48
CA THR A 76 -3.92 -5.65 10.02
C THR A 76 -5.32 -5.12 9.65
N THR A 77 -6.34 -5.56 10.39
CA THR A 77 -7.73 -5.09 10.20
C THR A 77 -7.89 -3.62 10.62
N VAL A 78 -7.23 -3.21 11.71
CA VAL A 78 -7.19 -1.81 12.15
C VAL A 78 -6.53 -0.94 11.08
N LEU A 79 -5.39 -1.36 10.52
CA LEU A 79 -4.76 -0.63 9.43
C LEU A 79 -5.66 -0.49 8.20
N ALA A 80 -6.28 -1.59 7.77
CA ALA A 80 -7.22 -1.55 6.64
C ALA A 80 -8.36 -0.55 6.89
N THR A 81 -8.82 -0.46 8.15
CA THR A 81 -9.83 0.52 8.57
C THR A 81 -9.30 1.95 8.42
N VAL A 82 -8.10 2.24 8.93
CA VAL A 82 -7.45 3.57 8.79
C VAL A 82 -7.34 3.98 7.33
N ILE A 83 -6.99 3.05 6.43
CA ILE A 83 -6.85 3.32 5.00
C ILE A 83 -8.20 3.64 4.37
N ILE A 84 -9.25 2.85 4.61
CA ILE A 84 -10.59 3.16 4.09
C ILE A 84 -11.07 4.52 4.58
N PHE A 85 -10.91 4.81 5.87
CA PHE A 85 -11.32 6.10 6.43
C PHE A 85 -10.53 7.26 5.80
N GLY A 86 -9.21 7.12 5.68
CA GLY A 86 -8.37 8.11 5.02
C GLY A 86 -8.78 8.36 3.57
N THR A 87 -8.95 7.29 2.79
CA THR A 87 -9.43 7.38 1.39
C THR A 87 -10.77 8.11 1.28
N PHE A 88 -11.73 7.85 2.16
CA PHE A 88 -13.00 8.59 2.13
C PHE A 88 -12.87 10.05 2.54
N LEU A 89 -11.97 10.39 3.47
CA LEU A 89 -11.69 11.78 3.82
C LEU A 89 -11.10 12.54 2.63
N GLU A 90 -10.16 11.94 1.91
CA GLU A 90 -9.58 12.54 0.69
C GLU A 90 -10.62 12.77 -0.39
N ILE A 91 -11.54 11.83 -0.59
CA ILE A 91 -12.63 11.96 -1.58
C ILE A 91 -13.62 13.08 -1.22
N THR A 92 -13.80 13.39 0.07
CA THR A 92 -14.94 14.21 0.53
C THR A 92 -14.58 15.57 1.12
N GLN A 93 -13.40 15.72 1.72
CA GLN A 93 -13.11 16.85 2.60
C GLN A 93 -11.66 17.36 2.54
N VAL A 94 -10.71 16.56 2.04
CA VAL A 94 -9.28 16.88 2.15
C VAL A 94 -8.62 16.85 0.77
N GLU A 95 -8.57 18.02 0.12
CA GLU A 95 -7.98 18.16 -1.22
C GLU A 95 -6.48 17.82 -1.25
N ASP A 96 -5.74 18.10 -0.17
CA ASP A 96 -4.29 17.87 -0.08
C ASP A 96 -3.90 16.47 0.46
N GLY A 97 -4.87 15.56 0.63
CA GLY A 97 -4.62 14.21 1.14
C GLY A 97 -4.62 14.09 2.68
N PHE A 98 -4.84 12.89 3.20
CA PHE A 98 -4.81 12.61 4.64
C PHE A 98 -3.46 12.00 5.05
N LEU A 99 -2.47 12.89 5.26
CA LEU A 99 -1.08 12.52 5.58
C LEU A 99 -0.91 11.42 6.67
N PRO A 100 -1.68 11.41 7.77
CA PRO A 100 -1.60 10.35 8.76
C PRO A 100 -1.88 8.94 8.21
N MET A 101 -2.75 8.77 7.22
CA MET A 101 -2.99 7.47 6.59
C MET A 101 -1.73 6.95 5.91
N TYR A 102 -1.03 7.80 5.16
CA TYR A 102 0.21 7.41 4.47
C TYR A 102 1.32 7.07 5.45
N PHE A 103 1.45 7.83 6.56
CA PHE A 103 2.35 7.49 7.65
C PHE A 103 2.04 6.10 8.21
N PHE A 104 0.79 5.83 8.60
CA PHE A 104 0.41 4.54 9.19
C PHE A 104 0.63 3.38 8.24
N TRP A 105 0.32 3.56 6.95
CA TRP A 105 0.55 2.55 5.94
C TRP A 105 2.05 2.27 5.74
N ALA A 106 2.86 3.31 5.56
CA ALA A 106 4.30 3.16 5.38
C ALA A 106 4.96 2.55 6.63
N PHE A 107 4.63 3.05 7.82
CA PHE A 107 5.16 2.53 9.07
C PHE A 107 4.80 1.06 9.26
N ASN A 108 3.55 0.67 9.01
CA ASN A 108 3.16 -0.73 9.11
C ASN A 108 3.86 -1.59 8.06
N SER A 109 3.98 -1.12 6.81
CA SER A 109 4.68 -1.84 5.75
C SER A 109 6.15 -2.07 6.13
N LEU A 110 6.80 -1.10 6.75
CA LEU A 110 8.17 -1.22 7.25
C LEU A 110 8.27 -2.32 8.32
N ILE A 111 7.42 -2.27 9.36
CA ILE A 111 7.41 -3.27 10.44
C ILE A 111 7.10 -4.67 9.92
N TYR A 112 6.13 -4.77 9.01
CA TYR A 112 5.72 -6.01 8.37
C TYR A 112 6.87 -6.63 7.56
N SER A 113 7.50 -5.85 6.67
CA SER A 113 8.62 -6.33 5.86
C SER A 113 9.86 -6.67 6.69
N LEU A 114 10.16 -5.91 7.75
CA LEU A 114 11.28 -6.22 8.64
C LEU A 114 11.05 -7.50 9.45
N THR A 115 9.82 -7.72 9.94
CA THR A 115 9.45 -8.93 10.68
C THR A 115 9.55 -10.19 9.82
N LEU A 116 9.16 -10.09 8.54
CA LEU A 116 9.17 -11.22 7.62
C LEU A 116 10.48 -11.38 6.84
N ARG A 117 11.47 -10.54 7.11
CA ARG A 117 12.72 -10.53 6.35
C ARG A 117 13.42 -11.88 6.45
N GLY A 118 13.79 -12.45 5.30
CA GLY A 118 14.51 -13.71 5.24
C GLY A 118 13.66 -14.96 5.53
N THR A 119 12.34 -14.81 5.68
CA THR A 119 11.42 -15.95 5.78
C THR A 119 11.19 -16.64 4.43
N GLY A 120 11.53 -15.97 3.33
CA GLY A 120 11.31 -16.47 1.96
C GLY A 120 9.87 -16.30 1.45
N ILE A 121 8.96 -15.71 2.24
CA ILE A 121 7.59 -15.36 1.79
C ILE A 121 7.66 -14.37 0.63
N PHE A 122 8.45 -13.32 0.80
CA PHE A 122 8.66 -12.31 -0.21
C PHE A 122 10.03 -12.51 -0.84
N ARG A 123 10.13 -12.33 -2.15
CA ARG A 123 11.42 -12.39 -2.84
C ARG A 123 12.30 -11.23 -2.37
N PRO A 124 13.63 -11.43 -2.18
CA PRO A 124 14.50 -10.41 -1.59
C PRO A 124 14.45 -9.04 -2.26
N ILE A 125 14.23 -8.99 -3.58
CA ILE A 125 14.10 -7.73 -4.31
C ILE A 125 12.89 -6.90 -3.82
N TYR A 126 11.73 -7.53 -3.62
CA TYR A 126 10.52 -6.86 -3.18
C TYR A 126 10.56 -6.53 -1.69
N GLU A 127 11.20 -7.36 -0.87
CA GLU A 127 11.46 -7.05 0.54
C GLU A 127 12.29 -5.75 0.65
N ASN A 128 13.45 -5.70 -0.01
CA ASN A 128 14.36 -4.56 0.11
C ASN A 128 13.76 -3.27 -0.47
N ILE A 129 13.05 -3.36 -1.59
CA ILE A 129 12.36 -2.22 -2.21
C ILE A 129 11.24 -1.71 -1.29
N THR A 130 10.42 -2.60 -0.72
CA THR A 130 9.35 -2.22 0.22
C THR A 130 9.93 -1.55 1.46
N VAL A 131 10.98 -2.14 2.06
CA VAL A 131 11.64 -1.57 3.25
C VAL A 131 12.18 -0.17 2.95
N LEU A 132 12.87 0.01 1.83
CA LEU A 132 13.44 1.31 1.47
C LEU A 132 12.35 2.36 1.23
N GLY A 133 11.32 2.02 0.44
CA GLY A 133 10.20 2.92 0.16
C GLY A 133 9.43 3.29 1.44
N ALA A 134 9.07 2.29 2.23
CA ALA A 134 8.38 2.48 3.51
C ALA A 134 9.20 3.36 4.47
N PHE A 135 10.51 3.14 4.57
CA PHE A 135 11.38 3.95 5.42
C PHE A 135 11.41 5.42 5.01
N ILE A 136 11.56 5.71 3.71
CA ILE A 136 11.55 7.08 3.18
C ILE A 136 10.21 7.77 3.50
N ILE A 137 9.08 7.11 3.21
CA ILE A 137 7.75 7.70 3.43
C ILE A 137 7.46 7.86 4.93
N THR A 138 7.85 6.91 5.78
CA THR A 138 7.70 7.04 7.23
C THR A 138 8.47 8.25 7.76
N ILE A 139 9.74 8.44 7.36
CA ILE A 139 10.52 9.61 7.79
C ILE A 139 9.90 10.89 7.24
N GLY A 140 9.56 10.92 5.96
CA GLY A 140 9.01 12.10 5.30
C GLY A 140 7.71 12.57 5.93
N SER A 141 6.76 11.66 6.13
CA SER A 141 5.48 11.98 6.79
C SER A 141 5.63 12.28 8.28
N SER A 142 6.63 11.71 8.97
CA SER A 142 6.86 11.99 10.39
C SER A 142 7.32 13.43 10.65
N ALA A 143 8.10 14.00 9.73
CA ALA A 143 8.63 15.36 9.84
C ALA A 143 7.51 16.39 10.08
N ASP A 144 6.46 16.31 9.27
CA ASP A 144 5.30 17.18 9.39
C ASP A 144 4.42 16.77 10.61
N ILE A 145 3.95 15.52 10.65
CA ILE A 145 2.97 15.05 11.63
C ILE A 145 3.41 15.25 13.09
N PHE A 146 4.67 14.94 13.41
CA PHE A 146 5.14 14.90 14.80
C PHE A 146 6.02 16.08 15.19
N PHE A 147 6.64 16.75 14.21
CA PHE A 147 7.59 17.83 14.47
C PHE A 147 7.17 19.18 13.86
N GLY A 148 6.06 19.23 13.11
CA GLY A 148 5.59 20.44 12.44
C GLY A 148 6.60 20.99 11.45
N TYR A 149 7.43 20.10 10.86
CA TYR A 149 8.47 20.46 9.92
C TYR A 149 8.06 20.11 8.50
N GLU A 150 7.71 21.13 7.73
CA GLU A 150 7.47 21.01 6.29
C GLU A 150 8.80 20.81 5.56
N LEU A 151 8.90 19.69 4.83
CA LEU A 151 10.09 19.38 4.05
C LEU A 151 10.19 20.34 2.85
N PRO A 152 11.39 20.89 2.57
CA PRO A 152 11.61 21.71 1.38
C PRO A 152 11.24 20.97 0.09
N GLU A 153 10.81 21.70 -0.94
CA GLU A 153 10.40 21.14 -2.24
C GLU A 153 11.48 20.24 -2.88
N ASP A 154 12.76 20.53 -2.64
CA ASP A 154 13.89 19.71 -3.12
C ASP A 154 13.80 18.23 -2.66
N PHE A 155 13.12 17.96 -1.53
CA PHE A 155 12.89 16.61 -1.01
C PHE A 155 11.68 15.90 -1.65
N GLN A 156 10.85 16.59 -2.44
CA GLN A 156 9.72 15.96 -3.13
C GLN A 156 10.17 14.83 -4.05
N ILE A 157 11.33 14.96 -4.71
CA ILE A 157 11.87 13.89 -5.56
C ILE A 157 12.22 12.63 -4.76
N ILE A 158 12.70 12.80 -3.53
CA ILE A 158 12.98 11.70 -2.60
C ILE A 158 11.66 11.09 -2.14
N GLY A 159 10.65 11.92 -1.86
CA GLY A 159 9.27 11.48 -1.58
C GLY A 159 8.70 10.62 -2.71
N LEU A 160 8.82 11.06 -3.97
CA LEU A 160 8.39 10.31 -5.14
C LEU A 160 9.14 8.98 -5.29
N VAL A 161 10.46 8.97 -5.09
CA VAL A 161 11.25 7.72 -5.10
C VAL A 161 10.76 6.77 -4.00
N GLY A 162 10.55 7.26 -2.78
CA GLY A 162 10.00 6.49 -1.67
C GLY A 162 8.63 5.90 -2.00
N TRP A 163 7.75 6.70 -2.61
CA TRP A 163 6.42 6.31 -3.03
C TRP A 163 6.46 5.20 -4.08
N LEU A 164 7.25 5.37 -5.15
CA LEU A 164 7.40 4.39 -6.21
C LEU A 164 7.93 3.05 -5.69
N LEU A 165 8.94 3.08 -4.83
CA LEU A 165 9.49 1.90 -4.20
C LEU A 165 8.43 1.20 -3.34
N LEU A 166 7.70 1.94 -2.51
CA LEU A 166 6.65 1.37 -1.68
C LEU A 166 5.53 0.75 -2.53
N VAL A 167 5.05 1.47 -3.55
CA VAL A 167 4.01 0.97 -4.47
C VAL A 167 4.44 -0.30 -5.18
N VAL A 168 5.63 -0.32 -5.77
CA VAL A 168 6.17 -1.50 -6.48
C VAL A 168 6.39 -2.67 -5.51
N GLY A 169 6.94 -2.39 -4.33
CA GLY A 169 7.16 -3.38 -3.29
C GLY A 169 5.87 -4.01 -2.79
N THR A 170 4.88 -3.19 -2.41
CA THR A 170 3.57 -3.64 -1.94
C THR A 170 2.80 -4.39 -3.01
N SER A 171 2.78 -3.90 -4.25
CA SER A 171 2.06 -4.54 -5.36
C SER A 171 2.74 -5.82 -5.82
N LEU A 172 3.89 -5.71 -6.50
CA LEU A 172 4.56 -6.85 -7.11
C LEU A 172 5.01 -7.85 -6.04
N GLY A 173 5.44 -7.39 -4.87
CA GLY A 173 5.79 -8.26 -3.75
C GLY A 173 4.64 -9.18 -3.34
N ASN A 174 3.43 -8.64 -3.13
CA ASN A 174 2.26 -9.46 -2.81
C ASN A 174 1.81 -10.32 -3.99
N TYR A 175 1.88 -9.80 -5.22
CA TYR A 175 1.50 -10.56 -6.40
C TYR A 175 2.33 -11.84 -6.56
N PHE A 176 3.66 -11.73 -6.40
CA PHE A 176 4.56 -12.87 -6.50
C PHE A 176 4.49 -13.78 -5.27
N ALA A 177 4.41 -13.23 -4.06
CA ALA A 177 4.30 -14.04 -2.84
C ALA A 177 3.08 -14.97 -2.86
N TRP A 178 1.91 -14.46 -3.27
CA TRP A 178 0.72 -15.29 -3.44
C TRP A 178 0.83 -16.27 -4.61
N GLY A 179 1.45 -15.87 -5.72
CA GLY A 179 1.73 -16.78 -6.83
C GLY A 179 2.59 -17.97 -6.41
N ASP A 180 3.66 -17.70 -5.67
CA ASP A 180 4.58 -18.70 -5.14
C ASP A 180 3.85 -19.62 -4.13
N LYS A 181 3.11 -19.05 -3.16
CA LYS A 181 2.31 -19.82 -2.18
C LYS A 181 1.30 -20.76 -2.85
N MET A 182 0.55 -20.28 -3.85
CA MET A 182 -0.44 -21.10 -4.55
C MET A 182 0.20 -22.20 -5.40
N SER A 183 1.33 -21.92 -6.05
CA SER A 183 2.07 -22.93 -6.81
C SER A 183 2.59 -24.05 -5.91
N SER A 184 3.01 -23.73 -4.69
CA SER A 184 3.52 -24.71 -3.71
C SER A 184 2.44 -25.59 -3.08
N SER A 185 1.17 -25.19 -3.19
CA SER A 185 0.01 -25.94 -2.66
C SER A 185 -0.64 -26.89 -3.68
N THR A 186 -0.07 -27.00 -4.88
CA THR A 186 -0.55 -27.87 -5.98
C THR A 186 0.35 -29.08 -6.13
#